data_AF-A0A3D4Y908-F1
#
_entry.id   AF-A0A3D4Y908-F1
#
_cell.length_a   1.000
_cell.length_b   1.000
_cell.length_c   1.000
_cell.angle_alpha   90.00
_cell.angle_beta   90.00
_cell.angle_gamma   90.00
#
_symmetry.space_group_name_H-M   'P 1'
#
loop_
_entity.id
_entity.type
_entity.pdbx_description
1 polymer ?
#
loop_
_entity_poly.entity_id
_entity_poly.type
_entity_poly.pdbx_seq_one_letter_code
_entity_poly.pdbx_strand_id
1 'polypeptide(L)'
;MYHFFAQLVKDKKFRLFILVGILNTIFGYSIFSLLVFLGLHYTLAIFLATCLGVLFNFKTIGGIVFKNSNHRLIFRFFGVYAIQYVVNVSLIKCLLLLSLNVYLAGALSTLFCAIVSYLLNKHFVFEAKR
;
A
#
# COMPACT_ATOMS: atom_id res chain seq x y z
N MET A 1 8.13 -1.11 -24.28
CA MET A 1 7.97 -1.42 -22.84
C MET A 1 8.86 -0.54 -21.94
N TYR A 2 10.15 -0.34 -22.24
CA TYR A 2 11.07 0.51 -21.46
C TYR A 2 10.65 2.01 -21.36
N HIS A 3 10.13 2.59 -22.43
CA HIS A 3 9.72 4.01 -22.43
C HIS A 3 8.58 4.32 -21.44
N PHE A 4 7.66 3.39 -21.21
CA PHE A 4 6.52 3.58 -20.30
C PHE A 4 6.94 3.59 -18.83
N PHE A 5 7.86 2.70 -18.45
CA PHE A 5 8.43 2.64 -17.10
C PHE A 5 9.25 3.90 -16.77
N ALA A 6 10.06 4.40 -17.71
CA ALA A 6 10.85 5.61 -17.51
C ALA A 6 9.96 6.86 -17.30
N GLN A 7 8.81 6.92 -17.96
CA GLN A 7 7.86 8.03 -17.85
C GLN A 7 7.09 8.00 -16.52
N LEU A 8 6.80 6.80 -15.99
CA LEU A 8 6.25 6.61 -14.64
C LEU A 8 7.23 7.08 -13.54
N VAL A 9 8.52 6.76 -13.67
CA VAL A 9 9.56 7.17 -12.69
C VAL A 9 9.80 8.69 -12.70
N LYS A 10 9.61 9.35 -13.85
CA LYS A 10 9.72 10.82 -13.96
C LYS A 10 8.54 11.57 -13.31
N ASP A 11 7.42 10.91 -13.08
CA ASP A 11 6.25 11.54 -12.46
C ASP A 11 6.53 11.86 -10.98
N LYS A 12 6.47 13.14 -10.59
CA LYS A 12 6.75 13.59 -9.22
C LYS A 12 5.87 12.85 -8.21
N LYS A 13 4.62 12.56 -8.57
CA LYS A 13 3.66 11.87 -7.71
C LYS A 13 4.05 10.41 -7.47
N PHE A 14 4.62 9.72 -8.45
CA PHE A 14 5.09 8.34 -8.30
C PHE A 14 6.30 8.26 -7.37
N ARG A 15 7.26 9.18 -7.50
CA ARG A 15 8.41 9.24 -6.56
C ARG A 15 7.97 9.57 -5.13
N LEU A 16 7.05 10.53 -4.98
CA LEU A 16 6.46 10.86 -3.68
C LEU A 16 5.70 9.66 -3.09
N PHE A 17 4.97 8.90 -3.91
CA PHE A 17 4.30 7.68 -3.47
C PHE A 17 5.28 6.62 -2.94
N ILE A 18 6.39 6.38 -3.63
CA ILE A 18 7.44 5.46 -3.15
C ILE A 18 8.05 5.97 -1.84
N LEU A 19 8.41 7.26 -1.79
CA LEU A 19 9.08 7.85 -0.63
C LEU A 19 8.16 7.83 0.62
N VAL A 20 6.89 8.19 0.43
CA VAL A 20 5.87 8.09 1.47
C VAL A 20 5.59 6.64 1.85
N GLY A 21 5.60 5.70 0.90
CA GLY A 21 5.50 4.27 1.16
C GLY A 21 6.61 3.76 2.07
N ILE A 22 7.87 4.15 1.82
CA ILE A 22 9.02 3.83 2.68
C ILE A 22 8.82 4.41 4.08
N LEU A 23 8.43 5.68 4.18
CA LEU A 23 8.20 6.37 5.45
C LEU A 23 7.09 5.71 6.27
N ASN A 24 5.99 5.30 5.62
CA ASN A 24 4.90 4.57 6.27
C ASN A 24 5.32 3.18 6.75
N THR A 25 6.16 2.47 5.99
CA THR A 25 6.70 1.18 6.41
C THR A 25 7.60 1.33 7.64
N ILE A 26 8.49 2.33 7.64
CA ILE A 26 9.33 2.65 8.81
C ILE A 26 8.43 2.95 10.01
N PHE A 27 7.42 3.81 9.85
CA PHE A 27 6.51 4.17 10.93
C PHE A 27 5.73 2.97 11.48
N GLY A 28 5.15 2.13 10.62
CA GLY A 28 4.43 0.93 11.02
C GLY A 28 5.33 -0.06 11.76
N TYR A 29 6.55 -0.26 11.28
CA TYR A 29 7.54 -1.11 11.94
C TYR A 29 8.01 -0.52 13.28
N SER A 30 8.22 0.79 13.36
CA SER A 30 8.59 1.47 14.61
C SER A 30 7.49 1.32 15.67
N ILE A 31 6.22 1.50 15.31
CA ILE A 31 5.10 1.29 16.24
C ILE A 31 5.02 -0.17 16.68
N PHE A 32 5.13 -1.11 15.75
CA PHE A 32 5.16 -2.54 16.08
C PHE A 32 6.29 -2.85 17.06
N SER A 33 7.51 -2.41 16.76
CA SER A 33 8.69 -2.65 17.59
C SER A 33 8.57 -2.00 18.97
N LEU A 34 7.98 -0.80 19.07
CA LEU A 34 7.69 -0.13 20.34
C LEU A 34 6.68 -0.91 21.18
N LEU A 35 5.58 -1.36 20.57
CA LEU A 35 4.54 -2.13 21.28
C LEU A 35 5.08 -3.47 21.78
N VAL A 36 5.88 -4.17 20.97
CA VAL A 36 6.54 -5.41 21.38
C VAL A 36 7.55 -5.13 22.50
N PHE A 37 8.34 -4.05 22.40
CA PHE A 37 9.28 -3.65 23.44
C PHE A 37 8.60 -3.30 24.77
N LEU A 38 7.39 -2.73 24.73
CA LEU A 38 6.54 -2.48 25.90
C LEU A 38 5.92 -3.76 26.49
N GLY A 39 6.21 -4.93 25.93
CA GLY A 39 5.74 -6.22 26.43
C GLY A 39 4.34 -6.62 25.94
N LEU A 40 3.76 -5.93 24.94
CA LEU A 40 2.53 -6.41 24.34
C LEU A 40 2.75 -7.71 23.57
N HIS A 41 1.75 -8.59 23.64
CA HIS A 41 1.68 -9.77 22.80
C HIS A 41 1.74 -9.39 21.31
N TYR A 42 2.56 -10.09 20.53
CA TYR A 42 2.84 -9.76 19.12
C TYR A 42 1.57 -9.60 18.27
N THR A 43 0.52 -10.36 18.58
CA THR A 43 -0.78 -10.31 17.91
C THR A 43 -1.46 -8.94 18.06
N LEU A 44 -1.50 -8.42 19.29
CA LEU A 44 -2.06 -7.10 19.59
C LEU A 44 -1.15 -5.99 19.05
N ALA A 45 0.17 -6.18 19.15
CA ALA A 45 1.15 -5.25 18.61
C ALA A 45 1.01 -5.09 17.09
N ILE A 46 0.89 -6.20 16.34
CA ILE A 46 0.62 -6.19 14.89
C ILE A 46 -0.72 -5.52 14.60
N PHE A 47 -1.78 -5.83 15.34
CA PHE A 47 -3.10 -5.25 15.09
C PHE A 47 -3.09 -3.72 15.25
N LEU A 48 -2.56 -3.23 16.37
CA LEU A 48 -2.46 -1.79 16.65
C LEU A 48 -1.50 -1.08 15.67
N ALA A 49 -0.36 -1.69 15.37
CA ALA A 49 0.58 -1.16 14.39
C ALA A 49 -0.04 -1.08 12.99
N THR A 50 -0.87 -2.05 12.61
CA THR A 50 -1.57 -2.03 11.32
C THR A 50 -2.65 -0.95 11.31
N CYS A 51 -3.45 -0.81 12.36
CA CYS A 51 -4.45 0.25 12.47
C CYS A 51 -3.83 1.65 12.41
N LEU A 52 -2.81 1.91 13.25
CA LEU A 52 -2.10 3.18 13.27
C LEU A 52 -1.32 3.42 11.97
N GLY A 53 -0.71 2.37 11.44
CA GLY A 53 -0.01 2.40 10.16
C GLY A 53 -0.93 2.75 9.00
N VAL A 54 -2.13 2.17 8.91
CA VAL A 54 -3.12 2.49 7.86
C VAL A 54 -3.63 3.93 7.99
N LEU A 55 -3.92 4.39 9.21
CA LEU A 55 -4.35 5.78 9.46
C LEU A 55 -3.27 6.78 9.06
N PHE A 56 -2.03 6.52 9.47
CA PHE A 56 -0.89 7.33 9.09
C PHE A 56 -0.69 7.28 7.57
N ASN A 57 -0.73 6.09 6.97
CA ASN A 57 -0.55 5.89 5.54
C ASN A 57 -1.59 6.64 4.71
N PHE A 58 -2.86 6.64 5.13
CA PHE A 58 -3.90 7.46 4.51
C PHE A 58 -3.58 8.96 4.58
N LYS A 59 -3.18 9.46 5.76
CA LYS A 59 -2.88 10.89 5.95
C LYS A 59 -1.65 11.32 5.15
N THR A 60 -0.60 10.50 5.13
CA THR A 60 0.65 10.77 4.44
C THR A 60 0.46 10.68 2.93
N ILE A 61 -0.21 9.65 2.40
CA ILE A 61 -0.46 9.54 0.96
C ILE A 61 -1.46 10.62 0.49
N GLY A 62 -2.58 10.79 1.17
CA GLY A 62 -3.61 11.76 0.78
C GLY A 62 -3.15 13.21 0.88
N GLY A 63 -2.45 13.56 1.96
CA GLY A 63 -1.93 14.90 2.20
C GLY A 63 -0.68 15.23 1.40
N ILE A 64 0.33 14.35 1.37
CA ILE A 64 1.64 14.65 0.79
C ILE A 64 1.72 14.34 -0.70
N VAL A 65 1.17 13.20 -1.15
CA VAL A 65 1.28 12.78 -2.56
C VAL A 65 0.22 13.47 -3.43
N PHE A 66 -0.99 13.62 -2.90
CA PHE A 66 -2.13 14.10 -3.69
C PHE A 66 -2.66 15.47 -3.27
N LYS A 67 -2.12 16.08 -2.19
CA LYS A 67 -2.53 17.41 -1.68
C LYS A 67 -4.05 17.57 -1.52
N ASN A 68 -4.75 16.49 -1.20
CA ASN A 68 -6.21 16.51 -1.09
C ASN A 68 -6.61 15.98 0.29
N SER A 69 -7.01 16.89 1.18
CA SER A 69 -7.30 16.63 2.61
C SER A 69 -8.75 16.24 2.87
N ASN A 70 -9.46 15.74 1.86
CA ASN A 70 -10.88 15.45 1.98
C ASN A 70 -11.08 14.11 2.69
N HIS A 71 -11.54 14.15 3.95
CA HIS A 71 -11.66 12.98 4.83
C HIS A 71 -12.62 11.90 4.29
N ARG A 72 -13.49 12.24 3.32
CA ARG A 72 -14.34 11.28 2.59
C ARG A 72 -13.57 10.30 1.71
N LEU A 73 -12.31 10.57 1.37
CA LEU A 73 -11.47 9.63 0.62
C LEU A 73 -11.07 8.40 1.44
N ILE A 74 -11.20 8.42 2.77
CA ILE A 74 -10.80 7.30 3.64
C ILE A 74 -11.61 6.03 3.31
N PHE A 75 -12.89 6.18 2.99
CA PHE A 75 -13.76 5.07 2.57
C PHE A 75 -13.38 4.52 1.20
N ARG A 76 -12.99 5.38 0.26
CA ARG A 76 -12.46 4.93 -1.05
C ARG A 76 -11.11 4.24 -0.89
N PHE A 77 -10.25 4.73 -0.01
CA PHE A 77 -8.96 4.14 0.29
C PHE A 77 -9.10 2.76 0.93
N PHE A 78 -10.04 2.61 1.87
CA PHE A 78 -10.41 1.31 2.44
C PHE A 78 -10.96 0.36 1.37
N GLY A 79 -11.79 0.86 0.46
CA GLY A 79 -12.28 0.10 -0.69
C GLY A 79 -11.16 -0.37 -1.62
N VAL A 80 -10.20 0.50 -1.95
CA VAL A 80 -9.02 0.11 -2.74
C VAL A 80 -8.18 -0.93 -2.00
N TYR A 81 -7.94 -0.78 -0.70
CA TYR A 81 -7.23 -1.77 0.10
C TYR A 81 -7.97 -3.11 0.20
N ALA A 82 -9.29 -3.10 0.26
CA ALA A 82 -10.10 -4.32 0.25
C ALA A 82 -10.01 -5.03 -1.11
N ILE A 83 -10.15 -4.30 -2.23
CA ILE A 83 -9.98 -4.83 -3.58
C ILE A 83 -8.56 -5.37 -3.77
N GLN A 84 -7.57 -4.61 -3.31
CA GLN A 84 -6.16 -4.98 -3.33
C GLN A 84 -5.91 -6.30 -2.61
N TYR A 85 -6.48 -6.49 -1.43
CA TYR A 85 -6.36 -7.73 -0.67
C TYR A 85 -6.95 -8.92 -1.44
N VAL A 86 -8.16 -8.76 -2.00
CA VAL A 86 -8.81 -9.79 -2.81
C VAL A 86 -7.97 -10.14 -4.03
N VAL A 87 -7.46 -9.14 -4.75
CA VAL A 87 -6.58 -9.33 -5.92
C VAL A 87 -5.29 -10.05 -5.51
N ASN A 88 -4.67 -9.66 -4.40
CA ASN A 88 -3.41 -10.27 -3.92
C ASN A 88 -3.59 -11.76 -3.61
N VAL A 89 -4.63 -12.10 -2.82
CA VAL A 89 -4.93 -13.48 -2.42
C VAL A 89 -5.31 -14.32 -3.64
N SER A 90 -6.08 -13.76 -4.57
CA SER A 90 -6.45 -14.44 -5.82
C SER A 90 -5.23 -14.72 -6.70
N LEU A 91 -4.30 -13.77 -6.82
CA LEU A 91 -3.07 -13.94 -7.58
C LEU A 91 -2.16 -15.00 -6.94
N ILE A 92 -1.95 -14.96 -5.63
CA ILE A 92 -1.15 -15.96 -4.91
C ILE A 92 -1.73 -17.35 -5.13
N LYS A 93 -3.06 -17.49 -5.02
CA LYS A 93 -3.74 -18.78 -5.23
C LYS A 93 -3.57 -19.27 -6.68
N CYS A 94 -3.68 -18.37 -7.66
CA CYS A 94 -3.47 -18.69 -9.09
C CYS A 94 -2.02 -19.12 -9.37
N LEU A 95 -1.03 -18.40 -8.81
CA LEU A 95 0.39 -18.71 -8.94
C LEU A 95 0.75 -20.04 -8.24
N LEU A 96 0.13 -20.35 -7.10
CA LEU A 96 0.31 -21.65 -6.43
C LEU A 96 -0.27 -22.81 -7.23
N LEU A 97 -1.40 -22.61 -7.94
CA LEU A 97 -1.95 -23.61 -8.86
C LEU A 97 -1.03 -23.88 -10.06
N LEU A 98 -0.15 -22.94 -10.40
CA LEU A 98 0.92 -23.10 -11.40
C LEU A 98 2.19 -23.76 -10.84
N SER A 99 2.11 -24.37 -9.65
CA SER A 99 3.23 -25.03 -8.94
C SER A 99 4.41 -24.11 -8.62
N LEU A 100 4.19 -22.80 -8.54
CA LEU A 100 5.22 -21.85 -8.11
C LEU A 100 5.45 -21.94 -6.61
N ASN A 101 6.70 -21.77 -6.22
CA ASN A 101 7.08 -21.65 -4.82
C ASN A 101 6.35 -20.46 -4.16
N VAL A 102 5.80 -20.67 -2.97
CA VAL A 102 5.10 -19.66 -2.15
C VAL A 102 5.86 -18.34 -2.08
N TYR A 103 7.19 -18.37 -1.98
CA TYR A 103 8.02 -17.16 -1.93
C TYR A 103 8.02 -16.38 -3.25
N LEU A 104 8.10 -17.07 -4.39
CA LEU A 104 8.04 -16.44 -5.72
C LEU A 104 6.63 -15.94 -6.04
N ALA A 105 5.61 -16.72 -5.69
CA ALA A 105 4.21 -16.34 -5.84
C ALA A 105 3.89 -15.07 -5.03
N GLY A 106 4.37 -15.00 -3.79
CA GLY A 106 4.26 -13.82 -2.94
C GLY A 106 4.95 -12.59 -3.54
N ALA A 107 6.21 -12.72 -3.99
CA ALA A 107 6.96 -11.60 -4.56
C ALA A 107 6.31 -11.02 -5.84
N LEU A 108 5.91 -11.89 -6.76
CA LEU A 108 5.23 -11.50 -8.00
C LEU A 108 3.86 -10.87 -7.71
N SER A 109 3.09 -11.48 -6.80
CA SER A 109 1.79 -10.93 -6.40
C SER A 109 1.95 -9.55 -5.77
N THR A 110 2.96 -9.36 -4.91
CA THR A 110 3.23 -8.07 -4.25
C THR A 110 3.60 -6.98 -5.25
N LEU A 111 4.45 -7.29 -6.24
CA LEU A 111 4.79 -6.36 -7.32
C LEU A 111 3.58 -5.98 -8.17
N PHE A 112 2.79 -6.97 -8.59
CA PHE A 112 1.58 -6.73 -9.38
C PHE A 112 0.56 -5.91 -8.58
N CYS A 113 0.38 -6.25 -7.30
CA CYS A 113 -0.45 -5.49 -6.38
C CYS A 113 0.05 -4.05 -6.24
N ALA A 114 1.34 -3.79 -6.09
CA ALA A 114 1.84 -2.41 -6.01
C ALA A 114 1.41 -1.57 -7.24
N ILE A 115 1.44 -2.16 -8.43
CA ILE A 115 1.00 -1.52 -9.68
C ILE A 115 -0.51 -1.26 -9.66
N VAL A 116 -1.31 -2.27 -9.30
CA VAL A 116 -2.78 -2.15 -9.21
C VAL A 116 -3.19 -1.12 -8.16
N SER A 117 -2.54 -1.10 -7.00
CA SER A 117 -2.78 -0.12 -5.94
C SER A 117 -2.49 1.30 -6.42
N TYR A 118 -1.39 1.48 -7.16
CA TYR A 118 -1.06 2.79 -7.71
C TYR A 118 -2.11 3.24 -8.74
N LEU A 119 -2.54 2.35 -9.63
CA LEU A 119 -3.57 2.67 -10.64
C LEU A 119 -4.94 2.98 -10.03
N LEU A 120 -5.37 2.20 -9.04
CA LEU A 120 -6.62 2.40 -8.30
C LEU A 120 -6.57 3.68 -7.46
N ASN A 121 -5.48 3.93 -6.75
CA ASN A 121 -5.34 5.19 -6.01
C ASN A 121 -5.32 6.39 -6.98
N LYS A 122 -4.65 6.28 -8.13
CA LYS A 122 -4.58 7.35 -9.14
C LYS A 122 -5.93 7.66 -9.80
N HIS A 123 -6.73 6.65 -10.17
CA HIS A 123 -7.99 6.86 -10.90
C HIS A 123 -9.21 6.95 -9.99
N PHE A 124 -9.29 6.15 -8.93
CA PHE A 124 -10.51 6.01 -8.12
C PHE A 124 -10.51 6.89 -6.88
N VAL A 125 -9.35 7.06 -6.24
CA VAL A 125 -9.23 7.80 -4.98
C VAL A 125 -8.94 9.28 -5.25
N PHE A 126 -7.94 9.57 -6.08
CA PHE A 126 -7.46 10.92 -6.33
C PHE A 126 -7.75 11.41 -7.74
N GLU A 127 -8.98 11.17 -8.20
CA GLU A 127 -9.50 11.78 -9.40
C GLU A 127 -9.36 13.31 -9.25
N ALA A 128 -8.39 13.87 -9.96
CA ALA A 128 -8.18 15.30 -10.04
C ALA A 128 -9.39 15.85 -10.80
N LYS A 129 -10.39 16.32 -10.06
CA LYS A 129 -11.42 17.19 -10.63
C LYS A 129 -10.66 18.37 -11.25
N ARG A 130 -10.61 18.36 -12.59
CA ARG A 130 -10.13 19.46 -13.41
C ARG A 130 -10.96 20.70 -13.12
#